data_AF-A0A1Q6WQS2-F1
#
_entry.id   AF-A0A1Q6WQS2-F1
#
_cell.length_a   1.000
_cell.length_b   1.000
_cell.length_c   1.000
_cell.angle_alpha   90.00
_cell.angle_beta   90.00
_cell.angle_gamma   90.00
#
_symmetry.space_group_name_H-M   'P 1'
#
loop_
_entity.id
_entity.type
_entity.pdbx_description
1 polymer ?
#
loop_
_entity_poly.entity_id
_entity_poly.type
_entity_poly.pdbx_seq_one_letter_code
_entity_poly.pdbx_strand_id
1 'polypeptide(L)'
;MAVGGAEQTIMLSLGLLTLLERDEMETVIAHELMHLKHHDAEFKVFSRVLSRVLFFDPFSKFFDPAVHREREYLADEASGRTTGKPTSLAAALLKLAGTPAPAPSAWGLSIWGPGGGLFNRYPPIRERVQRLLLLSDLLRGGSNREKQKPIQ
;
A
#
# COMPACT_ATOMS: atom_id res chain seq x y z
N MET A 1 9.03 -7.06 1.90
CA MET A 1 9.48 -6.43 0.65
C MET A 1 10.60 -5.46 0.98
N ALA A 2 11.73 -5.53 0.30
CA ALA A 2 12.82 -4.58 0.45
C ALA A 2 13.29 -4.17 -0.95
N VAL A 3 13.48 -2.88 -1.15
CA VAL A 3 14.02 -2.28 -2.38
C VAL A 3 15.37 -1.67 -1.99
N GLY A 4 16.44 -2.01 -2.72
CA GLY A 4 17.77 -1.40 -2.54
C GLY A 4 18.76 -1.80 -3.63
N GLY A 5 19.51 -0.82 -4.15
CA GLY A 5 20.52 -1.00 -5.19
C GLY A 5 20.34 -0.08 -6.40
N ALA A 6 21.37 0.03 -7.25
CA ALA A 6 21.32 0.73 -8.54
C ALA A 6 20.35 0.08 -9.54
N GLU A 7 20.01 -1.19 -9.30
CA GLU A 7 19.00 -1.97 -10.02
C GLU A 7 17.77 -2.16 -9.12
N GLN A 8 16.58 -1.75 -9.56
CA GLN A 8 15.34 -1.90 -8.78
C GLN A 8 14.89 -3.36 -8.76
N THR A 9 15.36 -4.13 -7.78
CA THR A 9 15.00 -5.55 -7.61
C THR A 9 13.79 -5.71 -6.68
N ILE A 10 12.76 -6.41 -7.14
CA ILE A 10 11.60 -6.80 -6.31
C ILE A 10 11.82 -8.21 -5.76
N MET A 11 11.85 -8.35 -4.44
CA MET A 11 11.94 -9.66 -3.77
C MET A 11 10.55 -10.18 -3.37
N LEU A 12 10.19 -11.36 -3.87
CA LEU A 12 8.96 -12.07 -3.52
C LEU A 12 9.29 -13.30 -2.67
N SER A 13 8.55 -13.53 -1.59
CA SER A 13 8.71 -14.76 -0.79
C SER A 13 7.99 -15.92 -1.47
N LEU A 14 8.50 -17.15 -1.31
CA LEU A 14 7.80 -18.33 -1.82
C LEU A 14 6.38 -18.47 -1.23
N GLY A 15 6.20 -18.08 0.04
CA GLY A 15 4.88 -18.07 0.67
C GLY A 15 3.87 -17.15 -0.03
N LEU A 16 4.32 -15.99 -0.55
CA LEU A 16 3.47 -15.11 -1.35
C LEU A 16 3.11 -15.73 -2.70
N LEU A 17 4.07 -16.40 -3.35
CA LEU A 17 3.84 -17.09 -4.62
C LEU A 17 2.81 -18.23 -4.50
N THR A 18 2.73 -18.88 -3.32
CA THR A 18 1.74 -19.93 -3.05
C THR A 18 0.39 -19.41 -2.56
N LEU A 19 0.36 -18.21 -1.97
CA LEU A 19 -0.83 -17.63 -1.36
C LEU A 19 -1.69 -16.86 -2.36
N LEU A 20 -1.05 -16.13 -3.28
CA LEU A 20 -1.72 -15.24 -4.21
C LEU A 20 -1.86 -15.86 -5.58
N GLU A 21 -3.01 -15.64 -6.20
CA GLU A 21 -3.28 -16.02 -7.59
C GLU A 21 -2.52 -15.09 -8.55
N ARG A 22 -2.42 -15.48 -9.83
CA ARG A 22 -1.68 -14.71 -10.84
C ARG A 22 -2.16 -13.25 -10.95
N ASP A 23 -3.46 -13.05 -10.98
CA ASP A 23 -4.06 -11.72 -11.08
C ASP A 23 -3.83 -10.89 -9.81
N GLU A 24 -3.90 -11.53 -8.63
CA GLU A 24 -3.62 -10.89 -7.35
C GLU A 24 -2.15 -10.48 -7.26
N MET A 25 -1.23 -11.37 -7.65
CA MET A 25 0.21 -11.12 -7.71
C MET A 25 0.52 -9.96 -8.65
N GLU A 26 -0.08 -9.93 -9.84
CA GLU A 26 0.08 -8.83 -10.80
C GLU A 26 -0.30 -7.49 -10.17
N THR A 27 -1.44 -7.44 -9.46
CA THR A 27 -1.86 -6.20 -8.78
C THR A 27 -0.96 -5.79 -7.63
N VAL A 28 -0.43 -6.74 -6.86
CA VAL A 28 0.53 -6.48 -5.78
C VAL A 28 1.87 -5.99 -6.33
N ILE A 29 2.35 -6.57 -7.43
CA ILE A 29 3.57 -6.08 -8.10
C ILE A 29 3.34 -4.68 -8.66
N ALA A 30 2.18 -4.42 -9.27
CA ALA A 30 1.84 -3.08 -9.76
C ALA A 30 1.79 -2.04 -8.62
N HIS A 31 1.26 -2.41 -7.45
CA HIS A 31 1.28 -1.58 -6.24
C HIS A 31 2.71 -1.22 -5.83
N GLU A 32 3.60 -2.20 -5.78
CA GLU A 32 5.00 -2.04 -5.36
C GLU A 32 5.84 -1.28 -6.40
N LEU A 33 5.58 -1.50 -7.68
CA LEU A 33 6.11 -0.68 -8.77
C LEU A 33 5.64 0.78 -8.65
N MET A 34 4.44 1.03 -8.12
CA MET A 34 3.95 2.40 -7.98
C MET A 34 4.66 3.15 -6.85
N HIS A 35 5.07 2.45 -5.79
CA HIS A 35 5.98 3.00 -4.78
C HIS A 35 7.39 3.26 -5.33
N LEU A 36 7.89 2.41 -6.24
CA LEU A 36 9.16 2.64 -6.93
C LEU A 36 9.11 3.88 -7.83
N LYS A 37 8.03 4.00 -8.62
CA LYS A 37 7.83 5.10 -9.57
C LYS A 37 7.66 6.47 -8.90
N HIS A 38 7.03 6.53 -7.73
CA HIS A 38 6.81 7.80 -7.00
C HIS A 38 7.90 8.13 -5.98
N HIS A 39 9.04 7.44 -6.02
CA HIS A 39 10.20 7.71 -5.18
C HIS A 39 9.86 7.85 -3.68
N ASP A 40 9.04 6.93 -3.14
CA ASP A 40 8.66 6.92 -1.72
C ASP A 40 9.86 6.93 -0.75
N ALA A 41 11.02 6.49 -1.23
CA ALA A 41 12.29 6.57 -0.52
C ALA A 41 12.72 8.01 -0.20
N GLU A 42 12.50 8.97 -1.11
CA GLU A 42 12.91 10.36 -0.94
C GLU A 42 12.13 11.04 0.18
N PHE A 43 10.82 10.79 0.26
CA PHE A 43 9.99 11.32 1.34
C PHE A 43 10.36 10.72 2.69
N LYS A 44 10.65 9.40 2.75
CA LYS A 44 11.14 8.75 3.98
C LYS A 44 12.49 9.31 4.43
N VAL A 45 13.38 9.63 3.49
CA VAL A 45 14.66 10.27 3.81
C VAL A 45 14.45 11.71 4.29
N PHE A 46 13.60 12.47 3.60
CA PHE A 46 13.22 13.83 3.97
C PHE A 46 12.60 13.90 5.36
N SER A 47 11.59 13.06 5.67
CA SER A 47 10.94 13.05 6.99
C SER A 47 11.93 12.71 8.10
N ARG A 48 12.90 11.82 7.83
CA ARG A 48 13.91 11.40 8.79
C ARG A 48 15.00 12.44 9.02
N VAL A 49 15.33 13.24 8.00
CA VAL A 49 16.23 14.40 8.15
C VAL A 49 15.50 15.50 8.90
N LEU A 50 14.27 15.83 8.50
CA LEU A 50 13.44 16.85 9.14
C LEU A 50 13.18 16.55 10.62
N SER A 51 12.84 15.30 10.96
CA SER A 51 12.63 14.85 12.34
C SER A 51 13.88 14.96 13.22
N ARG A 52 15.08 14.87 12.63
CA ARG A 52 16.35 15.09 13.35
C ARG A 52 16.62 16.57 13.58
N VAL A 53 16.26 17.43 12.62
CA VAL A 53 16.39 18.89 12.76
C VAL A 53 15.37 19.42 13.78
N LEU A 54 14.13 18.94 13.72
CA LEU A 54 13.02 19.35 14.59
C LEU A 54 12.88 18.46 15.84
N PHE A 55 13.97 17.87 16.35
CA PHE A 55 13.92 16.90 17.44
C PHE A 55 13.28 17.44 18.74
N PHE A 56 13.28 18.76 18.91
CA PHE A 56 12.70 19.48 20.05
C PHE A 56 11.21 19.79 19.89
N ASP A 57 10.66 19.65 18.68
CA ASP A 57 9.26 19.92 18.40
C ASP A 57 8.40 18.65 18.55
N PRO A 58 7.50 18.58 19.56
CA PRO A 58 6.61 17.44 19.72
C PRO A 58 5.60 17.30 18.57
N PHE A 59 5.33 18.36 17.79
CA PHE A 59 4.34 18.35 16.71
C PHE A 59 4.84 17.62 15.44
N SER A 60 6.14 17.65 15.17
CA SER A 60 6.79 16.95 14.05
C SER A 60 6.46 15.45 13.95
N LYS A 61 6.13 14.80 15.08
CA LYS A 61 5.83 13.36 15.15
C LYS A 61 4.43 12.98 14.63
N PHE A 62 3.54 13.95 14.41
CA PHE A 62 2.16 13.69 13.97
C PHE A 62 1.98 13.72 12.45
N PHE A 63 2.94 14.25 11.69
CA PHE A 63 2.82 14.40 10.23
C PHE A 63 3.10 13.10 9.46
N ASP A 64 3.98 12.25 9.99
CA ASP A 64 4.49 11.05 9.32
C ASP A 64 3.37 10.00 9.03
N PRO A 65 2.47 9.65 9.98
CA PRO A 65 1.46 8.60 9.75
C PRO A 65 0.35 8.98 8.75
N ALA A 66 -0.06 10.25 8.70
CA ALA A 66 -1.12 10.70 7.81
C ALA A 66 -0.66 10.71 6.35
N VAL A 67 0.57 11.17 6.10
CA VAL A 67 1.13 11.17 4.74
C VAL A 67 1.37 9.75 4.24
N HIS A 68 1.88 8.85 5.10
CA HIS A 68 2.04 7.44 4.72
C HIS A 68 0.72 6.79 4.33
N ARG A 69 -0.36 7.10 5.05
CA ARG A 69 -1.69 6.58 4.77
C ARG A 69 -2.18 7.01 3.39
N GLU A 70 -2.03 8.28 3.05
CA GLU A 70 -2.47 8.81 1.76
C GLU A 70 -1.69 8.18 0.59
N ARG A 71 -0.37 8.01 0.75
CA ARG A 71 0.46 7.35 -0.27
C ARG A 71 0.03 5.91 -0.55
N GLU A 72 -0.33 5.16 0.47
CA GLU A 72 -0.84 3.78 0.30
C GLU A 72 -2.17 3.77 -0.47
N TYR A 73 -3.09 4.72 -0.21
CA TYR A 73 -4.34 4.81 -0.98
C TYR A 73 -4.10 5.19 -2.45
N LEU A 74 -3.16 6.11 -2.71
CA LEU A 74 -2.80 6.49 -4.08
C LEU A 74 -2.16 5.32 -4.83
N ALA A 75 -1.32 4.53 -4.16
CA ALA A 75 -0.73 3.32 -4.74
C ALA A 75 -1.79 2.24 -5.02
N ASP A 76 -2.76 2.04 -4.12
CA ASP A 76 -3.90 1.13 -4.32
C ASP A 76 -4.73 1.54 -5.55
N GLU A 77 -5.07 2.83 -5.65
CA GLU A 77 -5.87 3.36 -6.74
C GLU A 77 -5.13 3.26 -8.09
N ALA A 78 -3.86 3.63 -8.09
CA ALA A 78 -3.03 3.61 -9.27
C ALA A 78 -2.78 2.20 -9.80
N SER A 79 -2.48 1.24 -8.92
CA SER A 79 -2.30 -0.16 -9.31
C SER A 79 -3.62 -0.77 -9.79
N GLY A 80 -4.74 -0.50 -9.11
CA GLY A 80 -6.08 -0.92 -9.53
C GLY A 80 -6.47 -0.38 -10.90
N ARG A 81 -6.17 0.90 -11.20
CA ARG A 81 -6.40 1.51 -12.52
C ARG A 81 -5.47 0.97 -13.60
N THR A 82 -4.19 0.80 -13.30
CA THR A 82 -3.18 0.40 -14.29
C THR A 82 -3.36 -1.06 -14.70
N THR A 83 -3.73 -1.93 -13.76
CA THR A 83 -4.02 -3.34 -14.02
C THR A 83 -5.44 -3.58 -14.50
N GLY A 84 -6.36 -2.62 -14.25
CA GLY A 84 -7.80 -2.79 -14.49
C GLY A 84 -8.48 -3.80 -13.56
N LYS A 85 -7.79 -4.26 -12.51
CA LYS A 85 -8.24 -5.35 -11.62
C LYS A 85 -8.27 -4.93 -10.13
N PRO A 86 -8.96 -3.85 -9.75
CA PRO A 86 -8.95 -3.37 -8.36
C PRO A 86 -9.52 -4.39 -7.35
N THR A 87 -10.45 -5.26 -7.77
CA THR A 87 -10.99 -6.34 -6.94
C THR A 87 -9.95 -7.41 -6.62
N SER A 88 -9.01 -7.69 -7.54
CA SER A 88 -7.93 -8.65 -7.31
C SER A 88 -6.95 -8.13 -6.27
N LEU A 89 -6.66 -6.82 -6.27
CA LEU A 89 -5.87 -6.21 -5.20
C LEU A 89 -6.58 -6.29 -3.85
N ALA A 90 -7.89 -6.05 -3.82
CA ALA A 90 -8.69 -6.17 -2.60
C ALA A 90 -8.67 -7.60 -2.04
N ALA A 91 -8.80 -8.61 -2.90
CA ALA A 91 -8.69 -10.03 -2.54
C ALA A 91 -7.30 -10.37 -1.99
N ALA A 92 -6.24 -9.89 -2.66
CA ALA A 92 -4.87 -10.03 -2.20
C ALA A 92 -4.67 -9.46 -0.78
N LEU A 93 -5.16 -8.24 -0.53
CA LEU A 93 -5.09 -7.60 0.79
C LEU A 93 -5.80 -8.42 1.88
N LEU A 94 -6.94 -9.03 1.57
CA LEU A 94 -7.66 -9.89 2.52
C LEU A 94 -6.90 -11.18 2.80
N LYS A 95 -6.32 -11.83 1.77
CA LYS A 95 -5.48 -13.03 1.93
C LYS A 95 -4.24 -12.73 2.79
N LEU A 96 -3.60 -11.59 2.57
CA LEU A 96 -2.45 -11.12 3.36
C LEU A 96 -2.84 -10.76 4.81
N ALA A 97 -4.01 -10.15 5.02
CA ALA A 97 -4.51 -9.83 6.36
C ALA A 97 -4.77 -11.10 7.20
N GLY A 98 -5.18 -12.19 6.55
CA GLY A 98 -5.44 -13.48 7.18
C GLY A 98 -4.18 -14.27 7.54
N THR A 99 -3.00 -13.90 7.02
CA THR A 99 -1.75 -14.54 7.41
C THR A 99 -1.27 -14.01 8.77
N PRO A 100 -1.09 -14.87 9.79
CA PRO A 100 -0.62 -14.41 11.10
C PRO A 100 0.76 -13.79 10.96
N ALA A 101 0.92 -12.56 11.46
CA ALA A 101 2.22 -11.93 11.54
C ALA A 101 3.15 -12.79 12.39
N PRO A 102 4.45 -12.90 12.04
CA PRO A 102 5.42 -13.57 12.91
C PRO A 102 5.35 -12.93 14.30
N ALA A 103 5.37 -13.78 15.34
CA ALA A 103 5.30 -13.33 16.73
C ALA A 103 6.31 -12.19 16.95
N PRO A 104 5.90 -11.06 17.57
CA PRO A 104 6.79 -9.92 17.74
C PRO A 104 8.03 -10.38 18.50
N SER A 105 9.21 -10.11 17.93
CA SER A 105 10.47 -10.38 18.60
C SER A 105 10.54 -9.54 19.87
N ALA A 106 10.71 -10.21 21.01
CA ALA A 106 10.62 -9.65 22.36
C ALA A 106 11.69 -8.59 22.72
N TRP A 107 12.46 -8.09 21.74
CA TRP A 107 13.62 -7.21 21.92
C TRP A 107 13.49 -5.88 21.16
N GLY A 108 12.28 -5.46 20.81
CA GLY A 108 12.01 -4.17 20.16
C GLY A 108 11.13 -3.28 21.04
N LEU A 109 11.66 -2.15 21.49
CA LEU A 109 10.97 -1.11 22.28
C LEU A 109 9.61 -0.76 21.65
N SER A 110 8.55 -1.41 22.12
CA SER A 110 7.16 -1.18 21.70
C SER A 110 6.49 -0.36 22.80
N ILE A 111 6.54 0.97 22.69
CA ILE A 111 5.98 1.89 23.70
C ILE A 111 4.45 1.73 23.86
N TRP A 112 3.77 0.95 23.01
CA TRP A 112 2.33 0.68 23.17
C TRP A 112 1.90 -0.63 22.49
N GLY A 113 1.80 -1.72 23.28
CA GLY A 113 0.88 -2.88 23.17
C GLY A 113 0.64 -3.63 21.83
N PRO A 114 0.16 -4.89 21.91
CA PRO A 114 -0.12 -5.69 20.72
C PRO A 114 -1.40 -5.19 20.04
N GLY A 115 -1.28 -4.76 18.78
CA GLY A 115 -2.43 -4.54 17.89
C GLY A 115 -2.65 -3.12 17.37
N GLY A 116 -1.80 -2.15 17.71
CA GLY A 116 -1.97 -0.80 17.15
C GLY A 116 -1.35 0.29 18.00
N GLY A 117 -0.03 0.28 18.15
CA GLY A 117 0.67 1.41 18.74
C GLY A 117 0.56 2.68 17.87
N LEU A 118 0.95 3.82 18.44
CA LEU A 118 0.98 5.18 17.85
C LEU A 118 1.73 5.30 16.50
N PHE A 119 2.26 4.19 15.99
CA PHE A 119 3.13 4.04 14.83
C PHE A 119 2.57 3.10 13.75
N ASN A 120 1.26 2.81 13.73
CA ASN A 120 0.68 2.08 12.60
C ASN A 120 0.69 3.00 11.35
N ARG A 121 1.81 2.97 10.63
CA ARG A 121 2.05 3.71 9.39
C ARG A 121 1.19 3.23 8.23
N TYR A 122 0.52 2.09 8.38
CA TYR A 122 -0.35 1.52 7.36
C TYR A 122 -1.82 1.86 7.61
N PRO A 123 -2.59 2.20 6.56
CA PRO A 123 -4.04 2.36 6.66
C PRO A 123 -4.71 1.08 7.17
N PRO A 124 -5.86 1.18 7.86
CA PRO A 124 -6.66 0.00 8.17
C PRO A 124 -7.12 -0.69 6.88
N ILE A 125 -6.95 -2.02 6.84
CA ILE A 125 -7.18 -2.84 5.64
C ILE A 125 -8.61 -2.69 5.10
N ARG A 126 -9.60 -2.58 5.99
CA ARG A 126 -11.01 -2.40 5.60
C ARG A 126 -11.23 -1.17 4.70
N GLU A 127 -10.58 -0.06 5.01
CA GLU A 127 -10.71 1.17 4.22
C GLU A 127 -10.07 1.02 2.83
N ARG A 128 -8.93 0.33 2.74
CA ARG A 128 -8.26 0.04 1.46
C ARG A 128 -9.15 -0.84 0.58
N VAL A 129 -9.68 -1.92 1.14
CA VAL A 129 -10.61 -2.83 0.45
C VAL A 129 -11.85 -2.08 -0.04
N GLN A 130 -12.46 -1.25 0.81
CA GLN A 130 -13.64 -0.48 0.41
C GLN A 130 -13.36 0.48 -0.75
N ARG A 131 -12.24 1.21 -0.70
CA ARG A 131 -11.83 2.11 -1.80
C ARG A 131 -11.62 1.37 -3.12
N LEU A 132 -11.02 0.18 -3.07
CA LEU A 132 -10.81 -0.64 -4.26
C LEU A 132 -12.11 -1.18 -4.86
N LEU A 133 -13.08 -1.56 -4.02
CA LEU A 133 -14.40 -1.95 -4.47
C LEU A 133 -15.14 -0.77 -5.14
N LEU A 134 -15.09 0.41 -4.53
CA LEU A 134 -15.64 1.63 -5.14
C LEU A 134 -14.97 1.97 -6.48
N LEU A 135 -13.63 1.83 -6.56
CA LEU A 135 -12.90 2.03 -7.80
C LEU A 135 -13.32 1.02 -8.88
N SER A 136 -13.57 -0.24 -8.51
CA SER A 136 -14.10 -1.26 -9.42
C SER A 136 -15.45 -0.83 -10.02
N ASP A 137 -16.37 -0.37 -9.17
CA ASP A 137 -17.69 0.09 -9.60
C ASP A 137 -17.59 1.31 -10.54
N LEU A 138 -16.67 2.23 -10.26
CA LEU A 138 -16.38 3.37 -11.13
C LEU A 138 -15.84 2.94 -12.50
N LEU A 139 -14.87 2.02 -12.54
CA LEU A 139 -14.29 1.52 -13.78
C LEU A 139 -15.31 0.72 -14.61
N ARG A 140 -16.16 -0.10 -13.97
CA ARG A 140 -17.26 -0.81 -14.62
C ARG A 140 -18.31 0.15 -15.16
N GLY A 141 -18.66 1.18 -14.40
CA GLY A 141 -19.59 2.23 -14.80
C GLY A 141 -19.08 3.07 -15.98
N GLY A 142 -17.79 3.39 -16.01
CA GLY A 142 -17.15 4.07 -17.13
C GLY A 142 -17.18 3.26 -18.43
N SER A 143 -16.84 1.97 -18.35
CA SER A 143 -16.88 1.05 -19.50
C SER A 143 -18.29 0.95 -20.12
N ASN A 144 -19.34 0.94 -19.29
CA ASN A 144 -20.72 0.85 -19.78
C ASN A 144 -21.19 2.14 -20.47
N ARG A 145 -20.70 3.32 -20.08
CA ARG A 145 -21.04 4.60 -20.74
C ARG A 145 -20.36 4.76 -22.09
N GLU A 146 -19.13 4.27 -22.24
CA GLU A 146 -18.38 4.37 -23.49
C GLU A 146 -18.98 3.47 -24.60
N LYS A 147 -19.53 2.31 -24.21
CA LYS A 147 -20.26 1.41 -25.13
C LYS A 147 -21.62 1.95 -25.61
N GLN A 148 -22.17 2.98 -24.97
CA GLN A 148 -23.47 3.58 -25.30
C GLN A 148 -23.39 4.85 -26.15
N LYS A 149 -22.18 5.29 -26.57
CA LYS A 149 -22.08 6.39 -27.54
C LYS A 149 -22.65 5.92 -28.89
N PRO A 150 -23.73 6.52 -29.41
CA PRO A 150 -24.22 6.17 -30.74
C PRO A 150 -23.12 6.50 -31.75
N ILE A 151 -22.83 5.52 -32.61
CA ILE A 151 -22.02 5.72 -33.81
C ILE A 151 -22.81 6.70 -34.68
N GLN A 152 -22.38 7.96 -34.69
CA GLN A 152 -22.85 8.97 -35.64
C GLN A 152 -21.92 8.98 -36.85
#